data_AF-A0A3C1G693-F1
#
_entry.id   AF-A0A3C1G693-F1
#
_cell.length_a   1.000
_cell.length_b   1.000
_cell.length_c   1.000
_cell.angle_alpha   90.00
_cell.angle_beta   90.00
_cell.angle_gamma   90.00
#
_symmetry.space_group_name_H-M   'P 1'
#
loop_
_entity.id
_entity.type
_entity.pdbx_description
1 polymer ?
#
loop_
_entity_poly.entity_id
_entity_poly.type
_entity_poly.pdbx_seq_one_letter_code
_entity_poly.pdbx_strand_id
1 'polypeptide(L)'
;MPRSGTSPGPSGSAWDSRGTNGEWSRRRGGSALAERAAERKAAKILLAKLGLDDHTRPLHVLAQGLRDVGLEVIFLGIHNTPEQVVRVALEEDVNTIALSFHTLGHIGWLTEVMGLLRDHGATERITVFAGGIVPEEDRPVLTALGVKGFHGPGTPLAMIAEDVLRELEGRQGH
;
A
#
# COMPACT_ATOMS: atom_id res chain seq x y z
N MET A 1 -16.31 61.22 5.64
CA MET A 1 -16.23 59.79 5.98
C MET A 1 -16.76 58.97 4.81
N PRO A 2 -15.93 58.19 4.10
CA PRO A 2 -16.40 57.12 3.22
C PRO A 2 -16.24 55.74 3.89
N ARG A 3 -17.24 54.88 3.72
CA ARG A 3 -17.27 53.50 4.24
C ARG A 3 -16.54 52.55 3.28
N SER A 4 -15.72 51.67 3.87
CA SER A 4 -15.23 50.37 3.34
C SER A 4 -16.32 49.61 2.56
N GLY A 5 -16.09 48.92 1.45
CA GLY A 5 -14.90 48.22 0.97
C GLY A 5 -15.05 46.73 1.25
N THR A 6 -15.53 45.94 0.28
CA THR A 6 -15.09 44.56 -0.05
C THR A 6 -15.88 43.96 -1.23
N SER A 7 -15.14 43.48 -2.23
CA SER A 7 -15.62 42.60 -3.32
C SER A 7 -15.64 41.14 -2.83
N PRO A 8 -16.55 40.28 -3.32
CA PRO A 8 -16.52 38.86 -2.98
C PRO A 8 -15.43 38.14 -3.79
N GLY A 9 -14.52 37.45 -3.09
CA GLY A 9 -13.50 36.59 -3.68
C GLY A 9 -14.09 35.33 -4.33
N PRO A 10 -13.31 34.64 -5.18
CA PRO A 10 -13.79 33.46 -5.90
C PRO A 10 -13.92 32.27 -4.94
N SER A 11 -15.06 31.58 -5.02
CA SER A 11 -15.35 30.32 -4.35
C SER A 11 -14.49 29.20 -4.95
N GLY A 12 -13.34 28.90 -4.33
CA GLY A 12 -12.52 27.73 -4.66
C GLY A 12 -13.10 26.47 -4.02
N SER A 13 -13.55 25.53 -4.83
CA SER A 13 -13.88 24.17 -4.41
C SER A 13 -12.59 23.42 -4.05
N ALA A 14 -12.64 22.56 -3.03
CA ALA A 14 -11.50 21.82 -2.47
C ALA A 14 -10.90 20.72 -3.40
N TRP A 15 -11.09 20.87 -4.71
CA TRP A 15 -10.62 19.96 -5.77
C TRP A 15 -9.53 20.60 -6.62
N ASP A 16 -9.03 21.78 -6.24
CA ASP A 16 -8.00 22.47 -7.01
C ASP A 16 -6.62 21.83 -6.80
N SER A 17 -6.04 21.43 -7.91
CA SER A 17 -5.01 20.41 -8.02
C SER A 17 -3.63 20.99 -7.78
N ARG A 18 -3.08 20.84 -6.57
CA ARG A 18 -1.64 21.07 -6.31
C ARG A 18 -1.05 19.94 -5.48
N GLY A 19 -0.85 18.83 -6.18
CA GLY A 19 -0.18 17.63 -5.70
C GLY A 19 -0.38 16.48 -6.68
N THR A 20 -0.28 16.75 -7.99
CA THR A 20 -0.48 15.71 -9.00
C THR A 20 0.70 14.75 -9.01
N ASN A 21 0.41 13.45 -9.13
CA ASN A 21 1.32 12.34 -9.38
C ASN A 21 2.40 12.63 -10.47
N GLY A 22 2.15 13.58 -11.38
CA GLY A 22 3.07 13.95 -12.46
C GLY A 22 4.16 15.00 -12.14
N GLU A 23 4.15 15.65 -10.97
CA GLU A 23 5.23 16.58 -10.58
C GLU A 23 6.44 15.91 -9.93
N TRP A 24 6.25 14.71 -9.38
CA TRP A 24 7.33 13.97 -8.70
C TRP A 24 8.34 13.37 -9.68
N SER A 25 7.89 12.89 -10.84
CA SER A 25 8.74 12.36 -11.92
C SER A 25 9.80 13.38 -12.42
N ARG A 26 9.59 14.69 -12.21
CA ARG A 26 10.50 15.76 -12.64
C ARG A 26 11.50 16.26 -11.57
N ARG A 27 11.42 15.82 -10.31
CA ARG A 27 12.40 16.19 -9.26
C ARG A 27 13.19 14.95 -8.83
N ARG A 28 14.51 15.12 -8.65
CA ARG A 28 15.57 14.13 -8.32
C ARG A 28 15.23 12.98 -7.35
N GLY A 29 14.15 13.05 -6.56
CA GLY A 29 13.69 11.95 -5.70
C GLY A 29 13.05 10.78 -6.47
N GLY A 30 12.44 11.07 -7.64
CA GLY A 30 11.83 10.05 -8.48
C GLY A 30 12.83 9.07 -9.10
N SER A 31 13.99 9.58 -9.51
CA SER A 31 15.05 8.76 -10.11
C SER A 31 15.72 7.85 -9.08
N ALA A 32 15.92 8.31 -7.83
CA ALA A 32 16.59 7.52 -6.80
C ALA A 32 15.74 6.33 -6.32
N LEU A 33 14.42 6.51 -6.18
CA LEU A 33 13.52 5.40 -5.83
C LEU A 33 13.42 4.38 -6.97
N ALA A 34 13.31 4.87 -8.21
CA ALA A 34 13.27 4.01 -9.39
C ALA A 34 14.61 3.27 -9.61
N GLU A 35 15.74 3.91 -9.33
CA GLU A 35 17.07 3.29 -9.38
C GLU A 35 17.21 2.20 -8.32
N ARG A 36 16.80 2.47 -7.07
CA ARG A 36 16.76 1.44 -6.01
C ARG A 36 15.83 0.29 -6.36
N ALA A 37 14.64 0.57 -6.88
CA ALA A 37 13.71 -0.47 -7.34
C ALA A 37 14.31 -1.29 -8.50
N ALA A 38 14.98 -0.64 -9.45
CA ALA A 38 15.65 -1.29 -10.57
C ALA A 38 16.87 -2.12 -10.15
N GLU A 39 17.65 -1.67 -9.17
CA GLU A 39 18.70 -2.48 -8.53
C GLU A 39 18.09 -3.70 -7.82
N ARG A 40 16.93 -3.52 -7.21
CA ARG A 40 16.13 -4.57 -6.58
C ARG A 40 15.17 -5.21 -7.58
N LYS A 41 15.64 -5.46 -8.81
CA LYS A 41 15.01 -6.04 -10.03
C LYS A 41 13.94 -7.15 -9.88
N ALA A 42 13.60 -7.57 -8.66
CA ALA A 42 12.67 -8.62 -8.26
C ALA A 42 11.75 -8.23 -7.07
N ALA A 43 11.65 -6.96 -6.68
CA ALA A 43 10.73 -6.54 -5.62
C ALA A 43 9.26 -6.69 -6.07
N LYS A 44 8.66 -7.82 -5.71
CA LYS A 44 7.29 -8.22 -6.08
C LYS A 44 6.31 -7.93 -4.96
N ILE A 45 5.21 -7.27 -5.31
CA ILE A 45 4.11 -6.99 -4.40
C ILE A 45 2.79 -7.55 -4.94
N LEU A 46 2.10 -8.32 -4.10
CA LEU A 46 0.74 -8.78 -4.32
C LEU A 46 -0.25 -7.77 -3.75
N LEU A 47 -1.16 -7.28 -4.59
CA LEU A 47 -2.27 -6.41 -4.18
C LEU A 47 -3.58 -7.18 -4.22
N ALA A 48 -4.29 -7.21 -3.10
CA ALA A 48 -5.57 -7.90 -3.01
C ALA A 48 -6.54 -7.23 -2.02
N LYS A 49 -7.83 -7.54 -2.18
CA LYS A 49 -8.87 -7.29 -1.18
C LYS A 49 -9.51 -8.62 -0.82
N LEU A 50 -9.78 -8.78 0.48
CA LEU A 50 -10.40 -9.96 1.06
C LEU A 50 -11.88 -9.71 1.29
N GLY A 51 -12.69 -10.78 1.18
CA GLY A 51 -14.13 -10.70 1.41
C GLY A 51 -14.86 -9.78 0.40
N LEU A 52 -16.06 -9.31 0.76
CA LEU A 52 -16.98 -8.61 -0.14
C LEU A 52 -16.68 -7.11 -0.36
N ASP A 53 -15.43 -6.68 -0.17
CA ASP A 53 -15.05 -5.28 -0.34
C ASP A 53 -14.88 -4.91 -1.82
N ASP A 54 -15.84 -4.15 -2.34
CA ASP A 54 -15.99 -3.75 -3.74
C ASP A 54 -15.25 -2.44 -4.11
N HIS A 55 -14.54 -1.83 -3.17
CA HIS A 55 -13.82 -0.56 -3.38
C HIS A 55 -12.50 -0.80 -4.14
N THR A 56 -12.60 -0.80 -5.47
CA THR A 56 -11.50 -1.19 -6.36
C THR A 56 -10.63 -0.04 -6.84
N ARG A 57 -11.15 1.19 -6.89
CA ARG A 57 -10.43 2.34 -7.48
C ARG A 57 -9.08 2.62 -6.81
N PRO A 58 -8.97 2.69 -5.46
CA PRO A 58 -7.68 2.96 -4.82
C PRO A 58 -6.63 1.90 -5.13
N LEU A 59 -7.04 0.64 -5.28
CA LEU A 59 -6.15 -0.47 -5.58
C LEU A 59 -5.57 -0.41 -6.98
N HIS A 60 -6.36 0.00 -7.97
CA HIS A 60 -5.89 0.19 -9.35
C HIS A 60 -4.90 1.34 -9.47
N VAL A 61 -5.17 2.47 -8.78
CA VAL A 61 -4.27 3.62 -8.75
C VAL A 61 -2.94 3.24 -8.09
N LEU A 62 -3.01 2.51 -6.97
CA LEU A 62 -1.83 1.98 -6.28
C LEU A 62 -1.04 1.04 -7.20
N ALA A 63 -1.71 0.09 -7.85
CA ALA A 63 -1.07 -0.86 -8.76
C ALA A 63 -0.32 -0.16 -9.89
N GLN A 64 -0.93 0.86 -10.50
CA GLN A 64 -0.30 1.63 -11.56
C GLN A 64 0.93 2.37 -11.05
N GLY A 65 0.81 3.15 -9.98
CA GLY A 65 1.93 3.97 -9.53
C GLY A 65 3.08 3.14 -8.94
N LEU A 66 2.81 1.97 -8.35
CA LEU A 66 3.87 1.04 -7.93
C LEU A 66 4.65 0.47 -9.12
N ARG A 67 3.97 0.22 -10.24
CA ARG A 67 4.66 -0.14 -11.50
C ARG A 67 5.46 1.03 -12.07
N ASP A 68 4.94 2.24 -11.98
CA ASP A 68 5.62 3.44 -12.49
C ASP A 68 6.94 3.71 -11.74
N VAL A 69 7.05 3.30 -10.47
CA VAL A 69 8.31 3.36 -9.69
C VAL A 69 9.21 2.14 -9.87
N GLY A 70 8.82 1.17 -10.71
CA GLY A 70 9.64 0.02 -11.06
C GLY A 70 9.44 -1.24 -10.21
N LEU A 71 8.40 -1.30 -9.36
CA LEU A 71 8.05 -2.54 -8.65
C LEU A 71 7.25 -3.48 -9.55
N GLU A 72 7.44 -4.78 -9.39
CA GLU A 72 6.59 -5.78 -10.04
C GLU A 72 5.32 -5.98 -9.20
N VAL A 73 4.16 -5.81 -9.84
CA VAL A 73 2.87 -5.79 -9.15
C VAL A 73 1.98 -6.91 -9.66
N ILE A 74 1.72 -7.88 -8.79
CA ILE A 74 0.72 -8.92 -8.97
C ILE A 74 -0.62 -8.37 -8.43
N PHE A 75 -1.60 -8.21 -9.31
CA PHE A 75 -2.90 -7.66 -8.94
C PHE A 75 -3.94 -8.78 -8.91
N LEU A 76 -4.31 -9.24 -7.71
CA LEU A 76 -5.26 -10.35 -7.54
C LEU A 76 -6.72 -9.88 -7.52
N GLY A 77 -6.97 -8.59 -7.30
CA GLY A 77 -8.30 -8.01 -7.35
C GLY A 77 -9.07 -8.12 -6.03
N ILE A 78 -10.35 -8.44 -6.10
CA ILE A 78 -11.31 -8.40 -4.98
C ILE A 78 -11.98 -9.76 -4.75
N HIS A 79 -12.70 -9.90 -3.63
CA HIS A 79 -13.45 -11.11 -3.28
C HIS A 79 -12.56 -12.35 -3.11
N ASN A 80 -11.33 -12.14 -2.67
CA ASN A 80 -10.39 -13.21 -2.40
C ASN A 80 -10.59 -13.78 -1.00
N THR A 81 -10.27 -15.06 -0.83
CA THR A 81 -10.09 -15.69 0.47
C THR A 81 -8.63 -15.56 0.94
N PRO A 82 -8.36 -15.68 2.25
CA PRO A 82 -7.00 -15.70 2.78
C PRO A 82 -6.12 -16.78 2.14
N GLU A 83 -6.67 -17.98 1.90
CA GLU A 83 -5.95 -19.07 1.26
C GLU A 83 -5.58 -18.76 -0.18
N GLN A 84 -6.48 -18.11 -0.93
CA GLN A 84 -6.18 -17.68 -2.30
C GLN A 84 -5.05 -16.65 -2.33
N VAL A 85 -5.10 -15.66 -1.43
CA VAL A 85 -4.05 -14.64 -1.31
C VAL A 85 -2.71 -15.29 -0.98
N VAL A 86 -2.66 -16.13 0.06
CA VAL A 86 -1.41 -16.77 0.49
C VAL A 86 -0.88 -17.72 -0.57
N ARG A 87 -1.73 -18.53 -1.19
CA ARG A 87 -1.34 -19.42 -2.28
C ARG A 87 -0.69 -18.66 -3.43
N VAL A 88 -1.33 -17.60 -3.93
CA VAL A 88 -0.79 -16.79 -5.04
C VAL A 88 0.50 -16.09 -4.61
N ALA A 89 0.57 -15.58 -3.38
CA ALA A 89 1.78 -14.96 -2.85
C ALA A 89 2.99 -15.93 -2.87
N LEU A 90 2.74 -17.20 -2.55
CA LEU A 90 3.75 -18.26 -2.55
C LEU A 90 4.12 -18.69 -3.98
N GLU A 91 3.14 -18.87 -4.86
CA GLU A 91 3.34 -19.28 -6.26
C GLU A 91 4.12 -18.24 -7.06
N GLU A 92 3.83 -16.95 -6.85
CA GLU A 92 4.47 -15.83 -7.55
C GLU A 92 5.80 -15.38 -6.91
N ASP A 93 6.16 -15.99 -5.78
CA ASP A 93 7.32 -15.65 -4.94
C ASP A 93 7.37 -14.15 -4.59
N VAL A 94 6.26 -13.64 -4.06
CA VAL A 94 6.16 -12.20 -3.74
C VAL A 94 6.90 -11.88 -2.45
N ASN A 95 7.46 -10.68 -2.37
CA ASN A 95 8.13 -10.22 -1.15
C ASN A 95 7.18 -9.53 -0.18
N THR A 96 6.09 -8.97 -0.70
CA THR A 96 5.10 -8.21 0.06
C THR A 96 3.68 -8.56 -0.40
N ILE A 97 2.78 -8.75 0.56
CA ILE A 97 1.34 -8.76 0.36
C ILE A 97 0.80 -7.44 0.92
N ALA A 98 0.12 -6.63 0.11
CA ALA A 98 -0.60 -5.47 0.58
C ALA A 98 -2.11 -5.67 0.40
N LEU A 99 -2.80 -5.69 1.53
CA LEU A 99 -4.23 -5.90 1.63
C LEU A 99 -4.94 -4.58 1.88
N SER A 100 -5.99 -4.28 1.12
CA SER A 100 -6.77 -3.06 1.32
C SER A 100 -8.13 -3.36 1.94
N PHE A 101 -8.48 -2.63 3.00
CA PHE A 101 -9.74 -2.77 3.74
C PHE A 101 -10.51 -1.43 3.76
N HIS A 102 -11.75 -1.43 3.29
CA HIS A 102 -12.72 -0.35 3.45
C HIS A 102 -13.90 -0.74 4.35
N THR A 103 -14.02 -2.02 4.70
CA THR A 103 -15.03 -2.57 5.59
C THR A 103 -14.42 -3.13 6.87
N LEU A 104 -15.24 -3.31 7.90
CA LEU A 104 -14.85 -3.99 9.13
C LEU A 104 -14.42 -5.45 8.88
N GLY A 105 -13.63 -6.01 9.80
CA GLY A 105 -13.15 -7.39 9.75
C GLY A 105 -11.66 -7.56 9.47
N HIS A 106 -10.92 -6.47 9.30
CA HIS A 106 -9.48 -6.50 8.99
C HIS A 106 -8.66 -7.31 10.00
N ILE A 107 -8.98 -7.31 11.30
CA ILE A 107 -8.32 -8.16 12.31
C ILE A 107 -8.47 -9.64 11.97
N GLY A 108 -9.69 -10.12 11.74
CA GLY A 108 -9.95 -11.53 11.45
C GLY A 108 -9.21 -11.98 10.19
N TRP A 109 -9.35 -11.20 9.12
CA TRP A 109 -8.70 -11.48 7.85
C TRP A 109 -7.17 -11.48 7.93
N LEU A 110 -6.58 -10.48 8.59
CA LEU A 110 -5.13 -10.41 8.76
C LEU A 110 -4.62 -11.53 9.69
N THR A 111 -5.36 -11.89 10.73
CA THR A 111 -5.02 -13.01 11.61
C THR A 111 -4.92 -14.31 10.82
N GLU A 112 -5.90 -14.57 9.96
CA GLU A 112 -5.94 -15.78 9.13
C GLU A 112 -4.81 -15.81 8.10
N VAL A 113 -4.57 -14.70 7.38
CA VAL A 113 -3.45 -14.59 6.44
C VAL A 113 -2.11 -14.81 7.14
N MET A 114 -1.89 -14.18 8.31
CA MET A 114 -0.65 -14.36 9.08
C MET A 114 -0.50 -15.79 9.63
N GLY A 115 -1.62 -16.45 10.00
CA GLY A 115 -1.63 -17.86 10.38
C GLY A 115 -1.18 -18.76 9.22
N LEU A 116 -1.82 -18.63 8.06
CA LEU A 116 -1.47 -19.39 6.86
C LEU A 116 -0.02 -19.17 6.41
N LEU A 117 0.48 -17.94 6.43
CA LEU A 117 1.89 -17.66 6.13
C LEU A 117 2.84 -18.34 7.12
N ARG A 118 2.46 -18.43 8.40
CA ARG A 118 3.24 -19.12 9.43
C ARG A 118 3.28 -20.63 9.17
N ASP A 119 2.14 -21.22 8.84
CA ASP A 119 2.03 -22.65 8.52
C ASP A 119 2.88 -23.02 7.29
N HIS A 120 3.04 -22.10 6.35
CA HIS A 120 3.91 -22.24 5.18
C HIS A 120 5.37 -21.78 5.41
N GLY A 121 5.76 -21.43 6.64
CA GLY A 121 7.11 -20.96 6.98
C GLY A 121 7.53 -19.70 6.21
N ALA A 122 6.56 -18.84 5.87
CA ALA A 122 6.74 -17.71 4.95
C ALA A 122 6.76 -16.35 5.64
N THR A 123 6.51 -16.26 6.95
CA THR A 123 6.46 -15.00 7.71
C THR A 123 7.77 -14.21 7.67
N GLU A 124 8.92 -14.89 7.53
CA GLU A 124 10.22 -14.23 7.45
C GLU A 124 10.49 -13.61 6.07
N ARG A 125 9.98 -14.26 5.00
CA ARG A 125 10.28 -13.87 3.61
C ARG A 125 9.19 -12.99 2.96
N ILE A 126 7.95 -13.06 3.44
CA ILE A 126 6.81 -12.29 2.93
C ILE A 126 6.38 -11.27 3.98
N THR A 127 6.43 -9.98 3.63
CA THR A 127 5.92 -8.89 4.47
C THR A 127 4.42 -8.71 4.23
N VAL A 128 3.63 -8.47 5.27
CA VAL A 128 2.22 -8.11 5.12
C VAL A 128 1.99 -6.65 5.50
N PHE A 129 1.38 -5.90 4.58
CA PHE A 129 0.91 -4.53 4.76
C PHE A 129 -0.62 -4.49 4.74
N ALA A 130 -1.19 -3.61 5.56
CA ALA A 130 -2.60 -3.33 5.66
C ALA A 130 -2.88 -1.87 5.27
N GLY A 131 -3.62 -1.69 4.19
CA GLY A 131 -4.03 -0.39 3.67
C GLY A 131 -5.52 -0.12 3.86
N GLY A 132 -5.91 1.15 3.74
CA GLY A 132 -7.29 1.58 3.88
C GLY A 132 -7.64 1.96 5.33
N ILE A 133 -8.84 1.61 5.79
CA ILE A 133 -9.37 2.01 7.10
C ILE A 133 -8.99 0.96 8.14
N VAL A 134 -7.84 1.15 8.77
CA VAL A 134 -7.38 0.39 9.94
C VAL A 134 -7.34 1.33 11.15
N PRO A 135 -8.24 1.18 12.14
CA PRO A 135 -8.26 1.99 13.36
C PRO A 135 -6.93 1.94 14.10
N GLU A 136 -6.55 3.04 14.76
CA GLU A 136 -5.25 3.14 15.45
C GLU A 136 -5.18 2.16 16.63
N GLU A 137 -6.32 1.93 17.30
CA GLU A 137 -6.44 1.00 18.41
C GLU A 137 -6.18 -0.48 18.02
N ASP A 138 -6.39 -0.82 16.75
CA ASP A 138 -6.24 -2.18 16.24
C ASP A 138 -4.80 -2.47 15.79
N ARG A 139 -4.02 -1.43 15.45
CA ARG A 139 -2.65 -1.58 14.93
C ARG A 139 -1.69 -2.28 15.89
N PRO A 140 -1.71 -2.06 17.23
CA PRO A 140 -0.85 -2.80 18.15
C PRO A 140 -1.06 -4.32 18.08
N VAL A 141 -2.32 -4.75 17.98
CA VAL A 141 -2.67 -6.18 17.87
C VAL A 141 -2.15 -6.74 16.54
N LEU A 142 -2.38 -6.04 15.44
CA LEU A 142 -1.91 -6.44 14.11
C LEU A 142 -0.39 -6.45 14.00
N THR A 143 0.28 -5.49 14.63
CA THR A 143 1.75 -5.44 14.71
C THR A 143 2.29 -6.64 15.47
N ALA A 144 1.66 -7.02 16.59
CA ALA A 144 2.04 -8.21 17.35
C ALA A 144 1.84 -9.51 16.55
N LEU A 145 0.89 -9.54 15.61
CA LEU A 145 0.71 -10.67 14.68
C LEU A 145 1.78 -10.73 13.59
N GLY A 146 2.52 -9.64 13.35
CA GLY A 146 3.59 -9.52 12.37
C GLY A 146 3.23 -8.67 11.13
N VAL A 147 2.11 -7.96 11.14
CA VAL A 147 1.78 -6.96 10.11
C VAL A 147 2.69 -5.75 10.29
N LYS A 148 3.36 -5.29 9.23
CA LYS A 148 4.45 -4.30 9.35
C LYS A 148 4.16 -2.92 8.77
N GLY A 149 3.14 -2.77 7.91
CA GLY A 149 2.83 -1.51 7.25
C GLY A 149 1.36 -1.18 7.39
N PHE A 150 1.04 0.05 7.78
CA PHE A 150 -0.31 0.57 7.88
C PHE A 150 -0.45 1.83 7.03
N HIS A 151 -1.16 1.70 5.89
CA HIS A 151 -1.24 2.76 4.88
C HIS A 151 -2.68 3.26 4.75
N GLY A 152 -3.00 4.32 5.50
CA GLY A 152 -4.32 4.93 5.50
C GLY A 152 -4.69 5.69 4.22
N PRO A 153 -5.93 6.19 4.09
CA PRO A 153 -6.33 7.05 2.99
C PRO A 153 -5.42 8.28 2.87
N GLY A 154 -5.00 8.59 1.64
CA GLY A 154 -4.10 9.72 1.37
C GLY A 154 -2.61 9.44 1.59
N THR A 155 -2.23 8.22 1.99
CA THR A 155 -0.81 7.84 2.08
C THR A 155 -0.12 8.04 0.72
N PRO A 156 1.00 8.79 0.64
CA PRO A 156 1.71 8.98 -0.60
C PRO A 156 2.24 7.65 -1.16
N LEU A 157 2.05 7.42 -2.46
CA LEU A 157 2.51 6.18 -3.11
C LEU A 157 4.02 5.94 -2.96
N ALA A 158 4.81 7.01 -3.03
CA ALA A 158 6.25 6.95 -2.82
C ALA A 158 6.61 6.38 -1.44
N MET A 159 5.84 6.73 -0.40
CA MET A 159 6.06 6.22 0.96
C MET A 159 5.78 4.70 1.03
N ILE A 160 4.73 4.22 0.37
CA ILE A 160 4.43 2.79 0.31
C ILE A 160 5.57 2.04 -0.40
N ALA A 161 6.04 2.56 -1.54
CA ALA A 161 7.17 1.96 -2.27
C ALA A 161 8.47 1.99 -1.46
N GLU A 162 8.77 3.09 -0.75
CA GLU A 162 9.90 3.20 0.16
C GLU A 162 9.83 2.17 1.29
N ASP A 163 8.65 1.97 1.89
CA ASP A 163 8.45 0.97 2.94
C ASP A 163 8.69 -0.46 2.42
N VAL A 164 8.21 -0.79 1.21
CA VAL A 164 8.49 -2.09 0.57
C VAL A 164 10.00 -2.30 0.43
N LEU A 165 10.71 -1.32 -0.12
CA LEU A 165 12.16 -1.42 -0.34
C LEU A 165 12.93 -1.49 0.98
N ARG A 166 12.51 -0.73 2.00
CA ARG A 166 13.14 -0.75 3.33
C ARG A 166 13.01 -2.13 3.99
N GLU A 167 11.84 -2.75 3.93
CA GLU A 167 11.63 -4.08 4.51
C GLU A 167 12.45 -5.15 3.78
N LEU A 168 12.64 -5.00 2.46
CA LEU A 168 13.52 -5.87 1.69
C LEU A 168 14.99 -5.72 2.06
N GLU A 169 15.46 -4.49 2.25
CA GLU A 169 16.85 -4.20 2.64
C GLU A 169 17.17 -4.72 4.04
N GLY A 170 16.24 -4.56 4.99
CA GLY A 170 16.41 -5.06 6.37
C GLY A 170 16.60 -6.57 6.47
N ARG A 171 16.14 -7.34 5.47
CA ARG A 171 16.28 -8.81 5.42
C ARG A 171 17.65 -9.29 4.95
N GLN A 172 18.39 -8.49 4.20
CA GLN A 172 19.69 -8.88 3.62
C GLN A 172 20.88 -8.55 4.52
N GLY A 173 20.64 -7.83 5.63
CA GLY A 173 21.66 -7.44 6.61
C GLY A 173 21.92 -8.46 7.72
N HIS A 174 21.50 -9.72 7.58
CA HIS A 174 21.77 -10.82 8.51
C HIS A 174 22.38 -12.01 7.79
#